data_AF-A0A417YLQ5-F1
#
_entry.id   AF-A0A417YLQ5-F1
#
_cell.length_a   1.000
_cell.length_b   1.000
_cell.length_c   1.000
_cell.angle_alpha   90.00
_cell.angle_beta   90.00
_cell.angle_gamma   90.00
#
_symmetry.space_group_name_H-M   'P 1'
#
loop_
_entity.id
_entity.type
_entity.pdbx_description
1 polymer ?
#
loop_
_entity_poly.entity_id
_entity_poly.type
_entity_poly.pdbx_seq_one_letter_code
_entity_poly.pdbx_strand_id
1 'polypeptide(L)'
;MKKGIVMELHRNYTIIMTKEGFFLKAKPCKKGVIIGEEVAYEPLDLDKRHISILQSWKMLNTPFKTFFMTCVILLFFLPFYMFSGERESYAYVTLDINPSIEMEVNEKFNVQSIRALNDEASLIVEQLPNYQDELLEEVIGRILDISEQTGLVNDEKNMIVGFSFADGVPDQNIFIPLELEDFFQSISGWEIATLLIPQKIRDQAKEESTSMNEVMALKLLEKDASANDLTSISSDDRAIINTFFNEEDIDDKNSSHLDDEKRFSSLMN
;
A
#
# COMPACT_ATOMS: atom_id res chain seq x y z
N MET A 1 8.65 -79.83 6.56
CA MET A 1 9.20 -78.67 7.29
C MET A 1 10.66 -78.50 6.88
N LYS A 2 11.12 -77.27 6.62
CA LYS A 2 12.53 -77.01 6.28
C LYS A 2 13.37 -77.01 7.56
N LYS A 3 14.56 -77.61 7.52
CA LYS A 3 15.52 -77.65 8.64
C LYS A 3 16.81 -76.95 8.24
N GLY A 4 17.46 -76.35 9.22
CA GLY A 4 18.74 -75.68 9.05
C GLY A 4 19.47 -75.52 10.38
N ILE A 5 20.74 -75.14 10.31
CA ILE A 5 21.62 -75.00 11.47
C ILE A 5 21.55 -73.56 11.98
N VAL A 6 21.35 -73.39 13.28
CA VAL A 6 21.35 -72.07 13.93
C VAL A 6 22.76 -71.49 13.91
N MET A 7 22.94 -70.34 13.26
CA MET A 7 24.22 -69.65 13.19
C MET A 7 24.31 -68.53 14.24
N GLU A 8 23.22 -67.77 14.40
CA GLU A 8 23.16 -66.67 15.37
C GLU A 8 21.74 -66.51 15.93
N LEU A 9 21.66 -66.16 17.22
CA LEU A 9 20.41 -65.91 17.93
C LEU A 9 20.27 -64.41 18.24
N HIS A 10 19.25 -63.77 17.68
CA HIS A 10 18.89 -62.39 18.00
C HIS A 10 17.52 -62.36 18.68
N ARG A 11 17.22 -61.28 19.41
CA ARG A 11 15.96 -61.15 20.16
C ARG A 11 14.70 -61.29 19.27
N ASN A 12 14.79 -60.80 18.03
CA ASN A 12 13.64 -60.67 17.13
C ASN A 12 13.73 -61.54 15.86
N TYR A 13 14.83 -62.26 15.65
CA TYR A 13 15.02 -63.21 14.54
C TYR A 13 16.17 -64.18 14.83
N THR A 14 16.25 -65.27 14.08
CA THR A 14 17.40 -66.19 14.11
C THR A 14 18.04 -66.25 12.72
N ILE A 15 19.36 -66.27 12.64
CA ILE A 15 20.08 -66.56 11.37
C ILE A 15 20.31 -68.05 11.28
N ILE A 16 19.84 -68.65 10.18
CA ILE A 16 19.91 -70.10 9.95
C ILE A 16 20.62 -70.38 8.63
N MET A 17 21.51 -71.36 8.63
CA MET A 17 22.13 -71.92 7.44
C MET A 17 21.29 -73.08 6.91
N THR A 18 20.89 -73.01 5.65
CA THR A 18 20.17 -74.09 4.97
C THR A 18 21.11 -75.22 4.56
N LYS A 19 20.55 -76.38 4.22
CA LYS A 19 21.32 -77.50 3.66
C LYS A 19 22.05 -77.17 2.35
N GLU A 20 21.61 -76.12 1.67
CA GLU A 20 22.20 -75.62 0.41
C GLU A 20 23.35 -74.63 0.69
N GLY A 21 23.69 -74.37 1.96
CA GLY A 21 24.75 -73.44 2.36
C GLY A 21 24.33 -71.96 2.36
N PHE A 22 23.06 -71.65 2.13
CA PHE A 22 22.56 -70.28 2.18
C PHE A 22 22.22 -69.85 3.60
N PHE A 23 22.46 -68.59 3.91
CA PHE A 23 22.05 -67.97 5.17
C PHE A 23 20.74 -67.22 4.99
N LEU A 24 19.78 -67.42 5.89
CA LEU A 24 18.50 -66.70 5.87
C LEU A 24 18.03 -66.32 7.28
N LYS A 25 17.19 -65.28 7.34
CA LYS A 25 16.51 -64.87 8.56
C LYS A 25 15.25 -65.71 8.75
N ALA A 26 15.11 -66.32 9.92
CA ALA A 26 13.95 -67.06 10.34
C ALA A 26 13.30 -66.42 11.57
N LYS A 27 12.05 -66.80 11.85
CA LYS A 27 11.41 -66.45 13.13
C LYS A 27 12.28 -66.86 14.32
N PRO A 28 12.24 -66.14 15.45
CA PRO A 28 12.99 -66.50 16.66
C PRO A 28 12.78 -67.95 17.07
N CYS A 29 13.86 -68.64 17.38
CA CYS A 29 13.81 -70.00 17.90
C CYS A 29 13.18 -70.04 19.32
N LYS A 30 12.63 -71.20 19.70
CA LYS A 30 12.11 -71.42 21.05
C LYS A 30 13.22 -71.28 22.10
N LYS A 31 12.86 -70.94 23.35
CA LYS A 31 13.82 -70.84 24.46
C LYS A 31 14.56 -72.17 24.64
N GLY A 32 15.88 -72.09 24.83
CA GLY A 32 16.75 -73.25 25.07
C GLY A 32 17.52 -73.75 23.85
N VAL A 33 17.27 -73.22 22.65
CA VAL A 33 18.05 -73.54 21.44
C VAL A 33 19.43 -72.88 21.51
N ILE A 34 20.46 -73.62 21.12
CA ILE A 34 21.85 -73.16 21.09
C ILE A 34 22.37 -73.00 19.65
N ILE A 35 23.41 -72.17 19.48
CA ILE A 35 24.10 -72.01 18.19
C ILE A 35 24.73 -73.36 17.80
N GLY A 36 24.61 -73.73 16.53
CA GLY A 36 25.08 -75.01 15.97
C GLY A 36 24.03 -76.13 15.98
N GLU A 37 22.87 -75.93 16.59
CA GLU A 37 21.78 -76.92 16.61
C GLU A 37 20.99 -76.94 15.29
N GLU A 38 20.62 -78.12 14.79
CA GLU A 38 19.73 -78.25 13.63
C GLU A 38 18.26 -78.16 14.08
N VAL A 39 17.58 -77.11 13.64
CA VAL A 39 16.19 -76.84 14.02
C VAL A 39 15.28 -76.72 12.80
N ALA A 40 14.01 -77.05 12.99
CA ALA A 40 12.98 -76.71 12.00
C ALA A 40 12.74 -75.20 12.05
N TYR A 41 12.76 -74.56 10.88
CA TYR A 41 12.64 -73.11 10.78
C TYR A 41 11.54 -72.66 9.83
N GLU A 42 11.03 -71.47 10.10
CA GLU A 42 10.09 -70.76 9.25
C GLU A 42 10.79 -69.48 8.77
N PRO A 43 10.99 -69.30 7.44
CA PRO A 43 11.59 -68.09 6.90
C PRO A 43 10.82 -66.85 7.38
N LEU A 44 11.55 -65.81 7.74
CA LEU A 44 10.97 -64.51 8.02
C LEU A 44 10.73 -63.83 6.67
N ASP A 45 9.53 -63.92 6.12
CA ASP A 45 9.15 -63.20 4.88
C ASP A 45 9.25 -61.68 5.14
N LEU A 46 10.37 -61.08 4.74
CA LEU A 46 10.58 -59.63 4.84
C LEU A 46 9.87 -58.85 3.71
N ASP A 47 9.34 -59.53 2.69
CA ASP A 47 8.75 -58.94 1.48
C ASP A 47 7.29 -58.48 1.61
N LYS A 48 6.72 -58.43 2.82
CA LYS A 48 5.37 -57.89 3.05
C LYS A 48 5.30 -56.74 4.03
N ARG A 49 6.43 -56.08 4.31
CA ARG A 49 6.41 -54.74 4.93
C ARG A 49 6.50 -53.69 3.84
N HIS A 50 5.47 -53.64 2.97
CA HIS A 50 5.09 -52.35 2.39
C HIS A 50 4.83 -51.44 3.59
N ILE A 51 5.78 -50.54 3.84
CA ILE A 51 5.62 -49.49 4.82
C ILE A 51 4.45 -48.66 4.30
N SER A 52 3.28 -48.96 4.84
CA SER A 52 2.05 -48.27 4.51
C SER A 52 2.03 -46.93 5.24
N ILE A 53 2.96 -46.05 4.84
CA ILE A 53 2.93 -44.63 5.22
C ILE A 53 1.65 -43.99 4.65
N LEU A 54 1.02 -44.63 3.66
CA LEU A 54 -0.26 -44.22 3.08
C LEU A 54 -1.51 -44.65 3.87
N GLN A 55 -1.46 -45.63 4.79
CA GLN A 55 -2.66 -46.02 5.55
C GLN A 55 -2.89 -45.21 6.82
N SER A 56 -1.86 -44.56 7.38
CA SER A 56 -2.04 -43.65 8.52
C SER A 56 -2.72 -42.33 8.14
N TRP A 57 -2.90 -42.05 6.84
CA TRP A 57 -3.62 -40.88 6.34
C TRP A 57 -5.13 -41.12 6.19
N LYS A 58 -5.62 -42.33 6.50
CA LYS A 58 -7.07 -42.61 6.58
C LYS A 58 -7.72 -42.23 7.92
N MET A 59 -6.94 -41.74 8.88
CA MET A 59 -7.43 -41.39 10.21
C MET A 59 -7.18 -39.93 10.59
N LEU A 60 -7.14 -39.04 9.61
CA LEU A 60 -7.42 -37.64 9.83
C LEU A 60 -8.74 -37.31 9.13
N ASN A 61 -9.83 -37.46 9.87
CA ASN A 61 -11.18 -37.04 9.46
C ASN A 61 -11.32 -35.50 9.42
N THR A 62 -10.22 -34.76 9.53
CA THR A 62 -10.15 -33.37 9.12
C THR A 62 -9.96 -33.38 7.60
N PRO A 63 -10.89 -32.83 6.80
CA PRO A 63 -10.75 -32.90 5.36
C PRO A 63 -9.46 -32.15 4.99
N PHE A 64 -8.43 -32.87 4.57
CA PHE A 64 -7.20 -32.27 4.07
C PHE A 64 -7.51 -31.26 2.94
N LYS A 65 -8.63 -31.48 2.24
CA LYS A 65 -9.24 -30.55 1.28
C LYS A 65 -9.69 -29.22 1.89
N THR A 66 -10.30 -29.19 3.07
CA THR A 66 -10.70 -27.94 3.72
C THR A 66 -9.50 -27.19 4.26
N PHE A 67 -8.50 -27.88 4.83
CA PHE A 67 -7.25 -27.25 5.25
C PHE A 67 -6.51 -26.61 4.08
N PHE A 68 -6.40 -27.34 2.95
CA PHE A 68 -5.78 -26.82 1.73
C PHE A 68 -6.54 -25.63 1.14
N MET A 69 -7.88 -25.69 1.11
CA MET A 69 -8.71 -24.55 0.67
C MET A 69 -8.55 -23.33 1.57
N THR A 70 -8.53 -23.50 2.89
CA THR A 70 -8.29 -22.40 3.84
C THR A 70 -6.90 -21.81 3.67
N CYS A 71 -5.86 -22.62 3.44
CA CYS A 71 -4.51 -22.12 3.17
C CYS A 71 -4.42 -21.34 1.85
N VAL A 72 -5.11 -21.78 0.79
CA VAL A 72 -5.15 -21.06 -0.49
C VAL A 72 -5.89 -19.73 -0.32
N ILE A 73 -7.07 -19.74 0.32
CA ILE A 73 -7.82 -18.52 0.64
C ILE A 73 -6.93 -17.58 1.45
N LEU A 74 -6.31 -18.06 2.53
CA LEU A 74 -5.44 -17.23 3.36
C LEU A 74 -4.24 -16.69 2.56
N LEU A 75 -3.61 -17.48 1.69
CA LEU A 75 -2.49 -17.01 0.87
C LEU A 75 -2.90 -15.92 -0.14
N PHE A 76 -4.14 -15.94 -0.64
CA PHE A 76 -4.67 -14.91 -1.53
C PHE A 76 -5.20 -13.67 -0.78
N PHE A 77 -5.80 -13.84 0.40
CA PHE A 77 -6.42 -12.74 1.16
C PHE A 77 -5.50 -12.09 2.20
N LEU A 78 -4.50 -12.81 2.72
CA LEU A 78 -3.50 -12.27 3.64
C LEU A 78 -2.69 -11.10 3.04
N PRO A 79 -2.22 -11.12 1.78
CA PRO A 79 -1.55 -9.95 1.21
C PRO A 79 -2.51 -8.77 1.10
N PHE A 80 -3.78 -8.97 0.77
CA PHE A 80 -4.78 -7.89 0.80
C PHE A 80 -4.91 -7.28 2.19
N TYR A 81 -4.99 -8.10 3.25
CA TYR A 81 -5.09 -7.61 4.62
C TYR A 81 -3.81 -6.92 5.11
N MET A 82 -2.63 -7.42 4.74
CA MET A 82 -1.33 -6.86 5.13
C MET A 82 -0.97 -5.59 4.35
N PHE A 83 -1.38 -5.48 3.08
CA PHE A 83 -1.25 -4.24 2.29
C PHE A 83 -2.32 -3.19 2.62
N SER A 84 -3.42 -3.60 3.27
CA SER A 84 -4.42 -2.70 3.86
C SER A 84 -4.03 -2.18 5.25
N GLY A 85 -2.75 -2.26 5.62
CA GLY A 85 -2.25 -1.38 6.68
C GLY A 85 -2.57 0.05 6.27
N GLU A 86 -3.47 0.69 7.00
CA GLU A 86 -3.75 2.12 6.87
C GLU A 86 -2.39 2.81 6.97
N ARG A 87 -1.86 3.24 5.82
CA ARG A 87 -0.72 4.14 5.82
C ARG A 87 -1.31 5.42 6.37
N GLU A 88 -1.13 5.66 7.66
CA GLU A 88 -1.55 6.91 8.28
C GLU A 88 -0.84 8.02 7.50
N SER A 89 -1.64 8.79 6.76
CA SER A 89 -1.18 9.98 6.07
C SER A 89 -0.97 11.04 7.14
N TYR A 90 0.25 11.55 7.24
CA TYR A 90 0.60 12.59 8.19
C TYR A 90 0.03 13.93 7.75
N ALA A 91 0.18 14.25 6.46
CA ALA A 91 -0.36 15.44 5.85
C ALA A 91 -0.81 15.19 4.41
N TYR A 92 -1.71 16.05 3.96
CA TYR A 92 -2.12 16.20 2.57
C TYR A 92 -1.49 17.49 2.05
N VAL A 93 -0.93 17.43 0.85
CA VAL A 93 -0.26 18.56 0.21
C VAL A 93 -0.89 18.80 -1.15
N THR A 94 -1.43 19.99 -1.38
CA THR A 94 -1.90 20.41 -2.71
C THR A 94 -0.89 21.31 -3.38
N LEU A 95 -0.59 21.00 -4.63
CA LEU A 95 0.29 21.74 -5.50
C LEU A 95 -0.54 22.31 -6.65
N ASP A 96 -0.68 23.62 -6.68
CA ASP A 96 -1.38 24.33 -7.75
C ASP A 96 -0.38 25.17 -8.55
N ILE A 97 -0.13 24.72 -9.77
CA ILE A 97 0.65 25.39 -10.81
C ILE A 97 -0.27 25.79 -11.99
N ASN A 98 -1.53 25.34 -11.93
CA ASN A 98 -2.47 25.18 -13.06
C ASN A 98 -1.88 24.21 -14.11
N PRO A 99 -1.58 22.96 -13.69
CA PRO A 99 -2.58 22.05 -13.13
C PRO A 99 -2.56 21.88 -11.59
N SER A 100 -3.52 21.12 -11.05
CA SER A 100 -3.74 20.90 -9.60
C SER A 100 -3.55 19.44 -9.17
N ILE A 101 -2.63 19.20 -8.24
CA ILE A 101 -2.25 17.86 -7.77
C ILE A 101 -2.34 17.79 -6.25
N GLU A 102 -2.92 16.71 -5.71
CA GLU A 102 -2.90 16.38 -4.29
C GLU A 102 -1.94 15.22 -4.01
N MET A 103 -1.16 15.31 -2.94
CA MET A 103 -0.22 14.30 -2.49
C MET A 103 -0.49 13.96 -1.03
N GLU A 104 -0.44 12.67 -0.69
CA GLU A 104 -0.45 12.20 0.70
C GLU A 104 0.99 11.95 1.13
N VAL A 105 1.42 12.48 2.27
CA VAL A 105 2.79 12.31 2.78
C VAL A 105 2.79 11.66 4.16
N ASN A 106 3.88 10.94 4.47
CA ASN A 106 4.14 10.38 5.80
C ASN A 106 4.82 11.42 6.73
N GLU A 107 5.09 11.04 7.98
CA GLU A 107 5.75 11.92 8.98
C GLU A 107 7.14 12.42 8.55
N LYS A 108 7.80 11.73 7.61
CA LYS A 108 9.10 12.11 7.04
C LYS A 108 8.97 12.93 5.77
N PHE A 109 7.75 13.36 5.42
CA PHE A 109 7.42 14.02 4.15
C PHE A 109 7.77 13.18 2.92
N ASN A 110 7.72 11.85 3.02
CA ASN A 110 7.77 10.99 1.83
C ASN A 110 6.37 10.82 1.25
N VAL A 111 6.25 10.89 -0.07
CA VAL A 111 4.99 10.77 -0.81
C VAL A 111 4.48 9.33 -0.79
N GLN A 112 3.29 9.11 -0.27
CA GLN A 112 2.62 7.81 -0.23
C GLN A 112 1.68 7.60 -1.42
N SER A 113 0.98 8.64 -1.84
CA SER A 113 0.03 8.62 -2.96
C SER A 113 -0.07 9.99 -3.63
N ILE A 114 -0.49 10.01 -4.90
CA ILE A 114 -0.73 11.22 -5.68
C ILE A 114 -2.07 11.09 -6.40
N ARG A 115 -2.86 12.17 -6.37
CA ARG A 115 -4.15 12.28 -7.04
C ARG A 115 -4.15 13.56 -7.89
N ALA A 116 -4.41 13.41 -9.19
CA ALA A 116 -4.73 14.55 -10.05
C ALA A 116 -6.11 15.11 -9.69
N LEU A 117 -6.23 16.42 -9.51
CA LEU A 117 -7.49 17.09 -9.23
C LEU A 117 -8.17 17.64 -10.49
N ASN A 118 -7.43 17.76 -11.60
CA ASN A 118 -7.94 18.15 -12.90
C ASN A 118 -7.33 17.32 -14.05
N ASP A 119 -7.88 17.48 -15.26
CA ASP A 119 -7.49 16.68 -16.42
C ASP A 119 -6.03 16.93 -16.84
N GLU A 120 -5.56 18.17 -16.75
CA GLU A 120 -4.18 18.52 -17.09
C GLU A 120 -3.17 17.94 -16.09
N ALA A 121 -3.53 17.88 -14.80
CA ALA A 121 -2.71 17.24 -13.77
C ALA A 121 -2.56 15.74 -14.03
N SER A 122 -3.54 15.11 -14.66
CA SER A 122 -3.45 13.69 -15.03
C SER A 122 -2.29 13.45 -16.01
N LEU A 123 -2.04 14.39 -16.93
CA LEU A 123 -0.91 14.30 -17.89
C LEU A 123 0.46 14.35 -17.19
N ILE A 124 0.56 15.11 -16.09
CA ILE A 124 1.77 15.20 -15.28
C ILE A 124 1.93 13.91 -14.46
N VAL A 125 0.88 13.47 -13.77
CA VAL A 125 0.91 12.29 -12.89
C VAL A 125 1.22 11.01 -13.67
N GLU A 126 0.73 10.86 -14.90
CA GLU A 126 1.04 9.72 -15.79
C GLU A 126 2.53 9.64 -16.15
N GLN A 127 3.23 10.77 -16.16
CA GLN A 127 4.65 10.88 -16.50
C GLN A 127 5.57 10.85 -15.27
N LEU A 128 5.02 10.62 -14.08
CA LEU A 128 5.75 10.64 -12.82
C LEU A 128 6.08 9.20 -12.35
N PRO A 129 7.21 8.60 -12.77
CA PRO A 129 7.55 7.25 -12.36
C PRO A 129 8.02 7.21 -10.90
N ASN A 130 7.73 6.11 -10.21
CA ASN A 130 8.35 5.72 -8.94
C ASN A 130 8.26 6.75 -7.79
N TYR A 131 7.26 7.61 -7.76
CA TYR A 131 7.12 8.64 -6.72
C TYR A 131 6.89 8.10 -5.29
N GLN A 132 6.50 6.83 -5.14
CA GLN A 132 6.12 6.27 -3.84
C GLN A 132 7.33 6.12 -2.92
N ASP A 133 7.20 6.62 -1.70
CA ASP A 133 8.21 6.69 -0.64
C ASP A 133 9.42 7.59 -0.94
N GLU A 134 9.31 8.46 -1.95
CA GLU A 134 10.30 9.50 -2.23
C GLU A 134 9.99 10.82 -1.52
N LEU A 135 11.03 11.63 -1.29
CA LEU A 135 10.90 12.92 -0.61
C LEU A 135 9.99 13.87 -1.39
N LEU A 136 9.11 14.58 -0.68
CA LEU A 136 8.17 15.56 -1.26
C LEU A 136 8.88 16.58 -2.17
N GLU A 137 10.03 17.09 -1.76
CA GLU A 137 10.84 18.07 -2.51
C GLU A 137 11.30 17.53 -3.86
N GLU A 138 11.80 16.29 -3.89
CA GLU A 138 12.23 15.62 -5.12
C GLU A 138 11.06 15.40 -6.08
N VAL A 139 9.90 15.03 -5.52
CA VAL A 139 8.67 14.83 -6.30
C VAL A 139 8.17 16.17 -6.87
N ILE A 140 8.13 17.24 -6.07
CA ILE A 140 7.74 18.58 -6.53
C ILE A 140 8.69 19.07 -7.62
N GLY A 141 10.00 18.89 -7.46
CA GLY A 141 10.99 19.27 -8.47
C GLY A 141 10.72 18.61 -9.82
N ARG A 142 10.41 17.31 -9.83
CA ARG A 142 10.03 16.61 -11.07
C ARG A 142 8.69 17.03 -11.63
N ILE A 143 7.71 17.35 -10.78
CA ILE A 143 6.42 17.90 -11.24
C ILE A 143 6.67 19.21 -11.98
N LEU A 144 7.50 20.10 -11.43
CA LEU A 144 7.86 21.36 -12.06
C LEU A 144 8.59 21.14 -13.40
N ASP A 145 9.57 20.24 -13.43
CA ASP A 145 10.28 19.90 -14.67
C ASP A 145 9.33 19.38 -15.77
N ILE A 146 8.40 18.49 -15.42
CA ILE A 146 7.40 17.94 -16.36
C ILE A 146 6.45 19.04 -16.81
N SER A 147 6.01 19.90 -15.88
CA SER A 147 5.11 21.02 -16.17
C SER A 147 5.74 21.99 -17.17
N GLU A 148 7.01 22.37 -16.97
CA GLU A 148 7.74 23.23 -17.89
C GLU A 148 7.95 22.58 -19.27
N GLN A 149 8.28 21.28 -19.32
CA GLN A 149 8.49 20.56 -20.58
C GLN A 149 7.20 20.39 -21.39
N THR A 150 6.06 20.28 -20.71
CA THR A 150 4.74 20.09 -21.33
C THR A 150 4.01 21.41 -21.60
N GLY A 151 4.53 22.54 -21.10
CA GLY A 151 3.91 23.85 -21.21
C GLY A 151 2.69 24.04 -20.29
N LEU A 152 2.53 23.16 -19.30
CA LEU A 152 1.48 23.21 -18.28
C LEU A 152 1.92 24.07 -17.10
N VAL A 153 2.28 25.31 -17.39
CA VAL A 153 2.70 26.32 -16.41
C VAL A 153 1.92 27.60 -16.67
N ASN A 154 1.59 28.33 -15.62
CA ASN A 154 1.00 29.67 -15.77
C ASN A 154 2.05 30.68 -16.28
N ASP A 155 1.55 31.80 -16.82
CA ASP A 155 2.38 32.86 -17.42
C ASP A 155 3.33 33.53 -16.42
N GLU A 156 2.95 33.55 -15.15
CA GLU A 156 3.70 34.20 -14.06
C GLU A 156 4.74 33.28 -13.41
N LYS A 157 4.73 31.98 -13.72
CA LYS A 157 5.49 30.92 -13.02
C LYS A 157 5.28 30.94 -11.51
N ASN A 158 4.03 31.01 -11.11
CA ASN A 158 3.62 31.03 -9.72
C ASN A 158 3.12 29.64 -9.28
N MET A 159 3.41 29.26 -8.04
CA MET A 159 3.00 27.98 -7.47
C MET A 159 2.45 28.17 -6.07
N ILE A 160 1.33 27.53 -5.77
CA ILE A 160 0.73 27.55 -4.44
C ILE A 160 0.79 26.16 -3.83
N VAL A 161 1.42 26.06 -2.66
CA VAL A 161 1.56 24.81 -1.91
C VAL A 161 0.73 24.88 -0.63
N GLY A 162 -0.32 24.09 -0.54
CA GLY A 162 -1.14 23.99 0.66
C GLY A 162 -0.85 22.73 1.44
N PHE A 163 -0.76 22.85 2.76
CA PHE A 163 -0.55 21.74 3.69
C PHE A 163 -1.75 21.59 4.62
N SER A 164 -2.29 20.38 4.72
CA SER A 164 -3.35 20.03 5.66
C SER A 164 -2.98 18.78 6.45
N PHE A 165 -2.76 18.94 7.75
CA PHE A 165 -2.30 17.86 8.64
C PHE A 165 -3.48 17.02 9.13
N ALA A 166 -3.31 15.70 9.15
CA ALA A 166 -4.39 14.77 9.49
C ALA A 166 -4.80 14.85 10.97
N ASP A 167 -3.83 15.02 11.88
CA ASP A 167 -4.04 15.09 13.33
C ASP A 167 -4.08 16.54 13.88
N GLY A 168 -4.39 17.51 13.00
CA GLY A 168 -4.36 18.93 13.33
C GLY A 168 -2.97 19.55 13.19
N VAL A 169 -2.91 20.86 13.37
CA VAL A 169 -1.67 21.62 13.19
C VAL A 169 -0.67 21.25 14.30
N PRO A 170 0.58 20.87 13.99
CA PRO A 170 1.59 20.60 15.00
C PRO A 170 1.79 21.81 15.94
N ASP A 171 1.89 21.56 17.24
CA ASP A 171 2.04 22.58 18.32
C ASP A 171 3.36 23.41 18.22
N GLN A 172 4.25 23.06 17.29
CA GLN A 172 5.56 23.69 17.12
C GLN A 172 5.45 24.75 16.01
N ASN A 173 5.96 25.96 16.26
CA ASN A 173 5.97 27.12 15.35
C ASN A 173 6.69 26.92 14.00
N ILE A 174 7.00 25.68 13.61
CA ILE A 174 7.61 25.30 12.34
C ILE A 174 6.60 24.35 11.68
N PHE A 175 5.67 24.96 10.96
CA PHE A 175 4.56 24.29 10.27
C PHE A 175 5.05 23.49 9.04
N ILE A 176 6.16 23.95 8.44
CA ILE A 176 6.81 23.38 7.28
C ILE A 176 8.26 23.08 7.67
N PRO A 177 8.82 21.89 7.38
CA PRO A 177 10.24 21.63 7.62
C PRO A 177 11.13 22.70 6.99
N LEU A 178 12.16 23.15 7.70
CA LEU A 178 13.09 24.17 7.19
C LEU A 178 13.75 23.71 5.88
N GLU A 179 13.99 22.41 5.72
CA GLU A 179 14.51 21.84 4.48
C GLU A 179 13.59 22.14 3.28
N LEU A 180 12.28 22.09 3.48
CA LEU A 180 11.30 22.34 2.42
C LEU A 180 11.17 23.84 2.10
N GLU A 181 11.30 24.71 3.10
CA GLU A 181 11.39 26.16 2.88
C GLU A 181 12.65 26.54 2.09
N ASP A 182 13.81 25.99 2.47
CA ASP A 182 15.07 26.19 1.77
C ASP A 182 14.98 25.66 0.33
N PHE A 183 14.33 24.51 0.12
CA PHE A 183 14.06 23.96 -1.20
C PHE A 183 13.24 24.93 -2.05
N PHE A 184 12.11 25.45 -1.55
CA PHE A 184 11.29 26.39 -2.30
C PHE A 184 12.05 27.67 -2.67
N GLN A 185 12.88 28.21 -1.77
CA GLN A 185 13.72 29.36 -2.06
C GLN A 185 14.83 29.06 -3.09
N SER A 186 15.23 27.80 -3.23
CA SER A 186 16.26 27.38 -4.19
C SER A 186 15.73 27.26 -5.63
N ILE A 187 14.41 27.16 -5.82
CA ILE A 187 13.79 27.04 -7.14
C ILE A 187 13.86 28.41 -7.84
N SER A 188 14.76 28.53 -8.81
CA SER A 188 14.94 29.78 -9.54
C SER A 188 13.83 30.02 -10.56
N GLY A 189 13.27 31.23 -10.58
CA GLY A 189 12.31 31.66 -11.61
C GLY A 189 10.86 31.24 -11.35
N TRP A 190 10.58 30.75 -10.14
CA TRP A 190 9.24 30.47 -9.66
C TRP A 190 8.93 31.32 -8.42
N GLU A 191 7.72 31.88 -8.34
CA GLU A 191 7.23 32.49 -7.10
C GLU A 191 6.35 31.48 -6.37
N ILE A 192 6.72 31.12 -5.13
CA ILE A 192 6.09 30.02 -4.40
C ILE A 192 5.44 30.57 -3.14
N ALA A 193 4.12 30.40 -3.02
CA ALA A 193 3.37 30.73 -1.82
C ALA A 193 2.99 29.45 -1.07
N THR A 194 3.10 29.48 0.26
CA THR A 194 2.72 28.34 1.10
C THR A 194 1.52 28.65 2.00
N LEU A 195 0.63 27.68 2.16
CA LEU A 195 -0.62 27.80 2.90
C LEU A 195 -0.78 26.69 3.93
N LEU A 196 -1.18 27.08 5.14
CA LEU A 196 -1.73 26.14 6.12
C LEU A 196 -3.24 26.05 5.96
N ILE A 197 -3.70 24.84 5.69
CA ILE A 197 -5.09 24.55 5.40
C ILE A 197 -5.68 23.69 6.52
N PRO A 198 -6.64 24.22 7.29
CA PRO A 198 -7.36 23.42 8.28
C PRO A 198 -8.07 22.23 7.64
N GLN A 199 -8.17 21.14 8.41
CA GLN A 199 -8.87 19.93 7.99
C GLN A 199 -10.29 20.21 7.47
N LYS A 200 -11.02 21.13 8.10
CA LYS A 200 -12.37 21.54 7.65
C LYS A 200 -12.39 22.10 6.22
N ILE A 201 -11.35 22.82 5.81
CA ILE A 201 -11.23 23.37 4.45
C ILE A 201 -10.95 22.25 3.46
N ARG A 202 -10.05 21.33 3.81
CA ARG A 202 -9.76 20.14 3.01
C ARG A 202 -11.01 19.27 2.82
N ASP A 203 -11.76 19.02 3.89
CA ASP A 203 -12.98 18.20 3.82
C ASP A 203 -14.03 18.83 2.90
N GLN A 204 -14.16 20.16 2.94
CA GLN A 204 -15.00 20.90 2.00
C GLN A 204 -14.49 20.77 0.55
N ALA A 205 -13.20 20.97 0.30
CA ALA A 205 -12.62 20.85 -1.03
C ALA A 205 -12.84 19.44 -1.62
N LYS A 206 -12.77 18.40 -0.78
CA LYS A 206 -13.07 17.03 -1.17
C LYS A 206 -14.55 16.82 -1.54
N GLU A 207 -15.48 17.45 -0.82
CA GLU A 207 -16.91 17.41 -1.16
C GLU A 207 -17.21 18.15 -2.46
N GLU A 208 -16.55 19.29 -2.68
CA GLU A 208 -16.67 20.12 -3.87
C GLU A 208 -15.84 19.61 -5.07
N SER A 209 -15.05 18.55 -4.87
CA SER A 209 -14.13 17.98 -5.87
C SER A 209 -13.15 19.00 -6.47
N THR A 210 -12.63 19.89 -5.63
CA THR A 210 -11.64 20.92 -6.02
C THR A 210 -10.37 20.87 -5.14
N SER A 211 -9.38 21.71 -5.46
CA SER A 211 -8.18 21.93 -4.66
C SER A 211 -8.51 22.66 -3.35
N MET A 212 -7.88 22.21 -2.27
CA MET A 212 -8.01 22.87 -0.97
C MET A 212 -7.37 24.27 -0.94
N ASN A 213 -6.42 24.56 -1.83
CA ASN A 213 -5.87 25.92 -1.96
C ASN A 213 -6.93 26.88 -2.53
N GLU A 214 -7.71 26.46 -3.52
CA GLU A 214 -8.75 27.29 -4.13
C GLU A 214 -9.82 27.66 -3.09
N VAL A 215 -10.32 26.67 -2.34
CA VAL A 215 -11.30 26.91 -1.26
C VAL A 215 -10.73 27.83 -0.18
N MET A 216 -9.46 27.66 0.17
CA MET A 216 -8.79 28.52 1.15
C MET A 216 -8.63 29.95 0.61
N ALA A 217 -8.19 30.11 -0.65
CA ALA A 217 -7.99 31.39 -1.31
C ALA A 217 -9.31 32.17 -1.41
N LEU A 218 -10.39 31.54 -1.88
CA LEU A 218 -11.72 32.18 -1.94
C LEU A 218 -12.16 32.69 -0.57
N LYS A 219 -11.94 31.92 0.51
CA LYS A 219 -12.28 32.36 1.87
C LYS A 219 -11.40 33.50 2.39
N LEU A 220 -10.14 33.55 1.97
CA LEU A 220 -9.24 34.66 2.28
C LEU A 220 -9.65 35.94 1.55
N LEU A 221 -10.18 35.81 0.33
CA LEU A 221 -10.67 36.93 -0.49
C LEU A 221 -12.04 37.44 -0.05
N GLU A 222 -12.96 36.56 0.38
CA GLU A 222 -14.29 36.94 0.89
C GLU A 222 -14.22 37.66 2.25
N LYS A 223 -13.23 37.34 3.09
CA LYS A 223 -13.03 37.94 4.40
C LYS A 223 -11.97 39.04 4.35
N ASP A 224 -12.36 40.22 3.91
CA ASP A 224 -11.67 41.44 4.32
C ASP A 224 -11.69 41.54 5.87
N ALA A 225 -10.51 41.37 6.49
CA ALA A 225 -10.18 41.68 7.88
C ALA A 225 -10.88 40.88 9.01
N SER A 226 -10.46 39.62 9.23
CA SER A 226 -10.28 39.12 10.61
C SER A 226 -9.24 38.01 10.66
N ALA A 227 -7.98 38.42 10.61
CA ALA A 227 -6.79 37.58 10.74
C ALA A 227 -6.54 37.23 12.22
N ASN A 228 -7.38 36.36 12.80
CA ASN A 228 -7.16 35.91 14.17
C ASN A 228 -7.22 34.40 14.38
N ASP A 229 -7.43 33.57 13.35
CA ASP A 229 -7.51 32.11 13.58
C ASP A 229 -6.80 31.22 12.54
N LEU A 230 -6.23 31.79 11.47
CA LEU A 230 -5.53 31.01 10.44
C LEU A 230 -4.32 31.80 9.97
N THR A 231 -3.14 31.39 10.45
CA THR A 231 -1.77 31.69 10.00
C THR A 231 -1.36 33.10 9.56
N SER A 232 -0.16 33.51 9.99
CA SER A 232 0.56 34.68 9.52
C SER A 232 1.08 34.46 8.09
N ILE A 233 0.19 34.43 7.10
CA ILE A 233 0.57 34.44 5.69
C ILE A 233 1.29 35.77 5.39
N SER A 234 2.44 35.72 4.73
CA SER A 234 3.22 36.93 4.41
C SER A 234 2.46 37.83 3.42
N SER A 235 2.83 39.11 3.34
CA SER A 235 2.26 40.02 2.34
C SER A 235 2.51 39.54 0.91
N ASP A 236 3.65 38.89 0.71
CA ASP A 236 4.13 38.48 -0.61
C ASP A 236 3.37 37.22 -1.05
N ASP A 237 3.19 36.26 -0.15
CA ASP A 237 2.33 35.09 -0.39
C ASP A 237 0.89 35.50 -0.72
N ARG A 238 0.34 36.51 -0.01
CA ARG A 238 -1.00 37.03 -0.30
C ARG A 238 -1.11 37.63 -1.69
N ALA A 239 -0.07 38.32 -2.16
CA ALA A 239 -0.06 38.88 -3.50
C ALA A 239 -0.08 37.76 -4.55
N ILE A 240 0.78 36.75 -4.39
CA ILE A 240 0.83 35.57 -5.27
C ILE A 240 -0.53 34.86 -5.30
N ILE A 241 -1.12 34.58 -4.13
CA ILE A 241 -2.44 33.92 -4.02
C ILE A 241 -3.52 34.73 -4.72
N ASN A 242 -3.52 36.05 -4.52
CA ASN A 242 -4.49 36.92 -5.16
C ASN A 242 -4.30 36.90 -6.68
N THR A 243 -3.09 37.02 -7.21
CA THR A 243 -2.90 36.99 -8.66
C THR A 243 -3.28 35.63 -9.25
N PHE A 244 -2.93 34.53 -8.58
CA PHE A 244 -3.19 33.18 -9.05
C PHE A 244 -4.69 32.83 -9.12
N PHE A 245 -5.51 33.28 -8.15
CA PHE A 245 -6.93 32.91 -8.06
C PHE A 245 -7.90 34.03 -8.42
N ASN A 246 -7.43 35.26 -8.67
CA ASN A 246 -8.27 36.43 -8.93
C ASN A 246 -8.16 36.93 -10.38
N GLU A 247 -7.57 36.15 -11.30
CA GLU A 247 -7.80 36.38 -12.73
C GLU A 247 -9.31 36.29 -13.01
N GLU A 248 -9.82 37.31 -13.70
CA GLU A 248 -11.23 37.58 -13.95
C GLU A 248 -11.94 36.44 -14.72
N ASP A 249 -12.33 35.35 -14.03
CA ASP A 249 -13.09 34.23 -14.61
C ASP A 249 -14.43 33.97 -13.88
N ILE A 250 -14.97 35.00 -13.23
CA ILE A 250 -16.32 34.94 -12.63
C ILE A 250 -17.43 35.08 -13.69
N ASP A 251 -17.13 35.49 -14.93
CA ASP A 251 -18.18 35.91 -15.87
C ASP A 251 -18.78 34.83 -16.79
N ASP A 252 -18.34 33.56 -16.77
CA ASP A 252 -18.87 32.57 -17.73
C ASP A 252 -19.40 31.23 -17.19
N LYS A 253 -19.42 30.99 -15.87
CA LYS A 253 -20.04 29.76 -15.30
C LYS A 253 -21.38 29.94 -14.59
N ASN A 254 -21.82 31.17 -14.33
CA ASN A 254 -23.12 31.44 -13.70
C ASN A 254 -24.25 31.82 -14.68
N SER A 255 -24.00 31.90 -15.99
CA SER A 255 -25.02 32.30 -16.97
C SER A 255 -25.86 31.14 -17.52
N SER A 256 -25.45 29.86 -17.35
CA SER A 256 -26.17 28.73 -17.96
C SER A 256 -27.16 28.00 -17.06
N HIS A 257 -27.36 28.42 -15.81
CA HIS A 257 -28.28 27.73 -14.88
C HIS A 257 -29.43 28.56 -14.31
N LEU A 258 -29.56 29.84 -14.72
CA LEU A 258 -30.60 30.76 -14.23
C LEU A 258 -31.67 31.14 -15.26
N ASP A 259 -31.55 30.71 -16.52
CA ASP A 259 -32.49 31.07 -17.59
C ASP A 259 -33.60 30.04 -17.87
N ASP A 260 -33.46 28.79 -17.40
CA ASP A 260 -34.48 27.76 -17.62
C ASP A 260 -35.65 27.83 -16.61
N GLU A 261 -35.43 28.37 -15.41
CA GLU A 261 -36.49 28.48 -14.39
C GLU A 261 -37.43 29.67 -14.65
N LYS A 262 -36.96 30.71 -15.34
CA LYS A 262 -37.81 31.86 -15.73
C LYS A 262 -38.67 31.60 -16.96
N ARG A 263 -38.29 30.67 -17.85
CA ARG A 263 -39.12 30.30 -19.00
C ARG A 263 -40.33 29.45 -18.64
N PHE A 264 -40.27 28.65 -17.57
CA PHE A 264 -41.42 27.85 -17.13
C PHE A 264 -42.48 28.65 -16.36
N SER A 265 -42.08 29.71 -15.65
CA SER A 265 -43.03 30.56 -14.91
C SER A 265 -43.89 31.49 -15.79
N SER A 266 -43.48 31.77 -17.04
CA SER A 266 -44.20 32.69 -17.94
C SER A 266 -45.27 32.00 -18.81
N LEU A 267 -45.41 30.67 -18.75
CA LEU A 267 -46.39 29.90 -19.52
C LEU A 267 -47.62 29.47 -18.69
N MET A 268 -47.70 29.86 -17.41
CA MET A 268 -48.83 29.52 -16.51
C MET A 268 -49.56 30.73 -15.90
N ASN A 269 -49.42 31.93 -16.45
CA ASN A 269 -50.26 33.09 -16.10
C ASN A 269 -50.86 33.73 -17.35
#